data_AF-A0A7S2LSS7-F1
#
_entry.id   AF-A0A7S2LSS7-F1
#
_cell.length_a   1.000
_cell.length_b   1.000
_cell.length_c   1.000
_cell.angle_alpha   90.00
_cell.angle_beta   90.00
_cell.angle_gamma   90.00
#
_symmetry.space_group_name_H-M   'P 1'
#
loop_
_entity.id
_entity.type
_entity.pdbx_description
1 polymer ?
#
loop_
_entity_poly.entity_id
_entity_poly.type
_entity_poly.pdbx_seq_one_letter_code
_entity_poly.pdbx_strand_id
1 'polypeptide(L)'
;MKQAATTKKPIRRIRRRANANQIPDSITKNIDLIKAISSTLPPDYEFEIFKTLWKIDQLECKHIALQMPEGLLIYATVIGDILKRFCVKGTLTTVSVLGDVTYGACCIDDLGARALGADLLVHY
;
A
#
# COMPACT_ATOMS: atom_id res chain seq x y z
N MET A 1 -66.16 12.68 6.43
CA MET A 1 -64.96 13.55 6.48
C MET A 1 -63.73 12.65 6.55
N LYS A 2 -62.73 12.89 5.68
CA LYS A 2 -61.66 11.95 5.31
C LYS A 2 -60.60 11.82 6.41
N GLN A 3 -60.18 10.58 6.71
CA GLN A 3 -59.03 10.28 7.57
C GLN A 3 -57.72 10.68 6.87
N ALA A 4 -56.86 11.42 7.57
CA ALA A 4 -55.54 11.81 7.09
C ALA A 4 -54.51 10.72 7.45
N ALA A 5 -53.92 10.09 6.43
CA ALA A 5 -52.83 9.14 6.59
C ALA A 5 -51.52 9.87 6.92
N THR A 6 -50.90 9.52 8.04
CA THR A 6 -49.58 10.03 8.46
C THR A 6 -48.46 9.20 7.82
N THR A 7 -47.87 9.70 6.75
CA THR A 7 -46.73 9.07 6.07
C THR A 7 -45.45 9.24 6.89
N LYS A 8 -44.93 8.16 7.50
CA LYS A 8 -43.62 8.14 8.16
C LYS A 8 -42.49 8.30 7.13
N LYS A 9 -41.66 9.34 7.27
CA LYS A 9 -40.47 9.56 6.44
C LYS A 9 -39.46 8.42 6.65
N PRO A 10 -38.84 7.87 5.58
CA PRO A 10 -37.88 6.79 5.71
C PRO A 10 -36.59 7.29 6.39
N ILE A 11 -36.23 6.65 7.51
CA ILE A 11 -34.96 6.90 8.20
C ILE A 11 -33.83 6.37 7.30
N ARG A 12 -33.06 7.25 6.69
CA ARG A 12 -31.85 6.88 5.93
C ARG A 12 -30.85 6.26 6.91
N ARG A 13 -30.72 4.93 6.91
CA ARG A 13 -29.63 4.22 7.58
C ARG A 13 -28.32 4.62 6.92
N ILE A 14 -27.56 5.51 7.57
CA ILE A 14 -26.16 5.78 7.22
C ILE A 14 -25.41 4.47 7.48
N ARG A 15 -25.12 3.70 6.42
CA ARG A 15 -24.17 2.59 6.52
C ARG A 15 -22.81 3.23 6.84
N ARG A 16 -22.38 3.15 8.10
CA ARG A 16 -20.97 3.40 8.45
C ARG A 16 -20.15 2.49 7.54
N ARG A 17 -19.42 3.07 6.58
CA ARG A 17 -18.42 2.31 5.84
C ARG A 17 -17.51 1.69 6.89
N ALA A 18 -17.36 0.37 6.89
CA ALA A 18 -16.32 -0.28 7.68
C ALA A 18 -15.01 0.46 7.38
N ASN A 19 -14.19 0.72 8.40
CA ASN A 19 -12.98 1.54 8.29
C ASN A 19 -12.05 0.95 7.22
N ALA A 20 -12.18 1.40 5.97
CA ALA A 20 -11.41 0.92 4.82
C ALA A 20 -9.90 1.17 4.96
N ASN A 21 -9.50 1.97 5.95
CA ASN A 21 -8.12 2.32 6.24
C ASN A 21 -7.49 1.48 7.37
N GLN A 22 -8.21 0.48 7.94
CA GLN A 22 -7.61 -0.40 8.94
C GLN A 22 -6.81 -1.51 8.27
N ILE A 23 -5.50 -1.54 8.57
CA ILE A 23 -4.61 -2.63 8.19
C ILE A 23 -4.97 -3.85 9.06
N PRO A 24 -5.17 -5.04 8.48
CA PRO A 24 -5.49 -6.23 9.24
C PRO A 24 -4.41 -6.60 10.25
N ASP A 25 -4.85 -7.18 11.37
CA ASP A 25 -3.96 -7.72 12.40
C ASP A 25 -2.99 -8.79 11.87
N SER A 26 -3.35 -9.50 10.80
CA SER A 26 -2.47 -10.49 10.15
C SER A 26 -1.18 -9.88 9.60
N ILE A 27 -1.19 -8.59 9.24
CA ILE A 27 0.00 -7.85 8.79
C ILE A 27 0.63 -7.13 9.99
N THR A 28 -0.18 -6.40 10.77
CA THR A 28 0.30 -5.55 11.87
C THR A 28 0.94 -6.35 13.02
N LYS A 29 0.45 -7.55 13.33
CA LYS A 29 0.95 -8.40 14.43
C LYS A 29 1.93 -9.49 13.95
N ASN A 30 2.39 -9.42 12.70
CA ASN A 30 3.33 -10.39 12.17
C ASN A 30 4.74 -10.16 12.77
N ILE A 31 5.14 -11.07 13.66
CA ILE A 31 6.41 -10.98 14.41
C ILE A 31 7.62 -11.06 13.46
N ASP A 32 7.56 -11.92 12.45
CA ASP A 32 8.65 -12.09 11.47
C ASP A 32 8.82 -10.85 10.59
N LEU A 33 7.72 -10.20 10.20
CA LEU A 33 7.74 -8.94 9.46
C LEU A 33 8.36 -7.82 10.30
N ILE A 34 7.91 -7.66 11.56
CA ILE A 34 8.44 -6.65 12.48
C ILE A 34 9.95 -6.86 12.68
N LYS A 35 10.39 -8.12 12.86
CA LYS A 35 11.81 -8.46 12.99
C LYS A 35 12.60 -8.17 11.72
N ALA A 36 12.06 -8.46 10.54
CA ALA A 36 12.72 -8.16 9.27
C ALA A 36 12.92 -6.66 9.08
N ILE A 37 11.88 -5.86 9.33
CA ILE A 37 11.95 -4.39 9.24
C ILE A 37 13.00 -3.84 10.21
N SER A 38 12.89 -4.17 11.50
CA SER A 38 13.79 -3.64 12.54
C SER A 38 15.26 -4.06 12.41
N SER A 39 15.56 -5.17 11.73
CA SER A 39 16.93 -5.65 11.54
C SER A 39 17.60 -5.17 10.25
N THR A 40 16.83 -4.74 9.25
CA THR A 40 17.34 -4.42 7.92
C THR A 40 17.14 -2.97 7.49
N LEU A 41 16.15 -2.28 8.05
CA LEU A 41 15.84 -0.88 7.74
C LEU A 41 16.26 0.04 8.89
N PRO A 42 16.72 1.27 8.59
CA PRO A 42 17.11 2.23 9.61
C PRO A 42 15.93 2.68 10.46
N PRO A 43 16.11 2.88 11.78
CA PRO A 43 15.03 3.29 12.69
C PRO A 43 14.59 4.75 12.49
N ASP A 44 15.43 5.56 11.85
CA ASP A 44 15.16 7.00 11.64
C ASP A 44 14.14 7.27 10.53
N TYR A 45 13.75 6.23 9.77
CA TYR A 45 12.80 6.33 8.66
C TYR A 45 11.63 5.34 8.82
N GLU A 46 10.41 5.84 8.67
CA GLU A 46 9.20 5.02 8.59
C GLU A 46 8.85 4.76 7.13
N PHE A 47 9.18 3.57 6.63
CA PHE A 47 8.91 3.17 5.24
C PHE A 47 7.47 2.69 5.01
N GLU A 48 6.62 2.73 6.04
CA GLU A 48 5.19 2.42 5.93
C GLU A 48 4.91 1.04 5.30
N ILE A 49 5.81 0.07 5.54
CA ILE A 49 5.79 -1.26 4.90
C ILE A 49 4.46 -1.97 5.12
N PHE A 50 3.87 -1.84 6.31
CA PHE A 50 2.55 -2.41 6.62
C PHE A 50 1.45 -1.87 5.71
N LYS A 51 1.46 -0.57 5.41
CA LYS A 51 0.49 0.06 4.51
C LYS A 51 0.70 -0.41 3.07
N THR A 52 1.95 -0.49 2.64
CA THR A 52 2.31 -0.94 1.29
C THR A 52 1.87 -2.40 1.07
N LEU A 53 2.17 -3.30 2.00
CA LEU A 53 1.71 -4.69 1.96
C LEU A 53 0.19 -4.79 1.88
N TRP A 54 -0.52 -4.04 2.74
CA TRP A 54 -1.98 -4.04 2.70
C TRP A 54 -2.52 -3.56 1.36
N LYS A 55 -1.91 -2.52 0.78
CA LYS A 55 -2.33 -2.00 -0.52
C LYS A 55 -2.10 -2.99 -1.65
N ILE A 56 -0.97 -3.69 -1.63
CA ILE A 56 -0.65 -4.78 -2.57
C ILE A 56 -1.71 -5.89 -2.46
N ASP A 57 -2.05 -6.32 -1.26
CA ASP A 57 -3.06 -7.37 -1.05
C ASP A 57 -4.47 -6.93 -1.48
N GLN A 58 -4.82 -5.64 -1.26
CA GLN A 58 -6.12 -5.10 -1.68
C GLN A 58 -6.26 -5.01 -3.20
N LEU A 59 -5.19 -4.65 -3.89
CA LEU A 59 -5.16 -4.51 -5.34
C LEU A 59 -4.81 -5.82 -6.06
N GLU A 60 -4.37 -6.84 -5.32
CA GLU A 60 -3.87 -8.11 -5.87
C GLU A 60 -2.75 -7.90 -6.90
N CYS A 61 -1.87 -6.93 -6.61
CA CYS A 61 -0.78 -6.58 -7.51
C CYS A 61 0.14 -7.79 -7.73
N LYS A 62 0.58 -7.95 -8.98
CA LYS A 62 1.58 -8.91 -9.40
C LYS A 62 2.93 -8.25 -9.63
N HIS A 63 2.90 -7.00 -10.10
CA HIS A 63 4.10 -6.21 -10.35
C HIS A 63 3.99 -4.85 -9.68
N ILE A 64 4.98 -4.49 -8.88
CA ILE A 64 5.10 -3.13 -8.33
C ILE A 64 6.40 -2.47 -8.79
N ALA A 65 6.36 -1.15 -8.92
CA ALA A 65 7.52 -0.31 -9.12
C ALA A 65 7.81 0.48 -7.84
N LEU A 66 9.07 0.51 -7.42
CA LEU A 66 9.57 1.33 -6.32
C LEU A 66 10.35 2.50 -6.92
N GLN A 67 9.94 3.72 -6.58
CA GLN A 67 10.69 4.92 -6.89
C GLN A 67 11.26 5.46 -5.60
N MET A 68 12.59 5.63 -5.57
CA MET A 68 13.33 6.05 -4.38
C MET A 68 14.11 7.32 -4.68
N PRO A 69 14.22 8.26 -3.73
CA PRO A 69 15.25 9.30 -3.80
C PRO A 69 16.63 8.66 -3.64
N GLU A 70 17.67 9.33 -4.16
CA GLU A 70 19.05 8.82 -4.20
C GLU A 70 19.54 8.32 -2.84
N GLY A 71 19.26 9.07 -1.77
CA GLY A 71 19.66 8.71 -0.40
C GLY A 71 18.97 7.48 0.19
N LEU A 72 17.83 7.05 -0.37
CA LEU A 72 17.09 5.87 0.08
C LEU A 72 17.19 4.69 -0.89
N LEU A 73 17.83 4.86 -2.04
CA LEU A 73 17.97 3.82 -3.07
C LEU A 73 18.66 2.56 -2.54
N ILE A 74 19.56 2.70 -1.56
CA ILE A 74 20.24 1.58 -0.90
C ILE A 74 19.26 0.60 -0.23
N TYR A 75 18.06 1.05 0.15
CA TYR A 75 17.05 0.21 0.80
C TYR A 75 16.08 -0.45 -0.18
N ALA A 76 16.10 -0.07 -1.47
CA ALA A 76 15.09 -0.47 -2.45
C ALA A 76 14.98 -1.99 -2.60
N THR A 77 16.11 -2.69 -2.68
CA THR A 77 16.16 -4.15 -2.85
C THR A 77 15.68 -4.87 -1.60
N VAL A 78 16.11 -4.41 -0.42
CA VAL A 78 15.70 -4.94 0.88
C VAL A 78 14.19 -4.78 1.08
N ILE A 79 13.64 -3.60 0.78
CA ILE A 79 12.20 -3.34 0.82
C ILE A 79 11.48 -4.27 -0.16
N GLY A 80 11.99 -4.40 -1.39
CA GLY A 80 11.41 -5.32 -2.39
C GLY A 80 11.35 -6.77 -1.92
N ASP A 81 12.40 -7.26 -1.25
CA ASP A 81 12.44 -8.61 -0.69
C ASP A 81 11.46 -8.80 0.48
N ILE A 82 11.36 -7.80 1.37
CA ILE A 82 10.36 -7.81 2.45
C ILE A 82 8.95 -7.86 1.86
N LEU A 83 8.65 -7.02 0.86
CA LEU A 83 7.32 -6.98 0.24
C LEU A 83 6.96 -8.31 -0.44
N LYS A 84 7.89 -8.92 -1.18
CA LYS A 84 7.67 -10.24 -1.80
C LYS A 84 7.48 -11.33 -0.74
N ARG A 85 8.29 -11.34 0.31
CA ARG A 85 8.27 -12.38 1.35
C ARG A 85 7.01 -12.35 2.21
N PHE A 86 6.50 -11.15 2.50
CA PHE A 86 5.41 -10.95 3.46
C PHE A 86 4.06 -10.58 2.83
N CYS A 87 3.95 -10.60 1.49
CA CYS A 87 2.67 -10.47 0.80
C CYS A 87 1.75 -11.65 1.17
N VAL A 88 0.63 -11.36 1.84
CA VAL A 88 -0.24 -12.40 2.44
C VAL A 88 -0.92 -13.23 1.36
N LYS A 89 -1.34 -12.59 0.27
CA LYS A 89 -1.98 -13.28 -0.85
C LYS A 89 -0.99 -13.99 -1.78
N GLY A 90 0.32 -13.73 -1.64
CA GLY A 90 1.35 -14.30 -2.51
C GLY A 90 1.20 -13.92 -4.00
N THR A 91 0.49 -12.83 -4.30
CA THR A 91 0.24 -12.39 -5.69
C THR A 91 1.45 -11.68 -6.29
N LEU A 92 2.29 -11.07 -5.45
CA LEU A 92 3.42 -10.26 -5.87
C LEU A 92 4.56 -11.13 -6.44
N THR A 93 4.74 -11.12 -7.75
CA THR A 93 5.80 -11.85 -8.44
C THR A 93 7.02 -10.97 -8.71
N THR A 94 6.77 -9.70 -9.05
CA THR A 94 7.80 -8.81 -9.59
C THR A 94 7.83 -7.50 -8.81
N VAL A 95 9.05 -7.07 -8.47
CA VAL A 95 9.32 -5.74 -7.90
C VAL A 95 10.41 -5.13 -8.76
N SER A 96 10.15 -3.99 -9.37
CA SER A 96 11.11 -3.22 -10.14
C SER A 96 11.50 -1.97 -9.37
N VAL A 97 12.77 -1.58 -9.42
CA VAL A 97 13.25 -0.31 -8.88
C VAL A 97 13.46 0.65 -10.05
N LEU A 98 12.83 1.82 -10.01
CA LEU A 98 13.00 2.85 -11.03
C LEU A 98 14.35 3.53 -10.83
N GLY A 99 15.12 3.65 -11.91
CA GLY A 99 16.50 4.15 -11.87
C GLY A 99 16.66 5.65 -12.07
N ASP A 100 15.56 6.37 -12.37
CA ASP A 100 15.62 7.82 -12.58
C ASP A 100 15.78 8.59 -11.27
N VAL A 101 16.58 9.65 -11.34
CA VAL A 101 16.84 10.51 -10.19
C VAL A 101 15.55 11.21 -9.78
N THR A 102 15.18 11.02 -8.53
CA THR A 102 13.95 11.56 -7.96
C THR A 102 14.31 12.64 -6.95
N TYR A 103 14.00 13.90 -7.28
CA TYR A 103 14.23 15.06 -6.39
C TYR A 103 13.00 15.40 -5.52
N GLY A 104 11.89 14.68 -5.72
CA GLY A 104 10.66 14.81 -4.96
C GLY A 104 9.43 14.45 -5.78
N ALA A 105 8.26 14.85 -5.29
CA ALA A 105 6.97 14.54 -5.91
C ALA A 105 6.74 15.21 -7.28
N CYS A 106 7.58 16.15 -7.71
CA CYS A 106 7.54 16.69 -9.07
C CYS A 106 8.11 15.72 -10.12
N CYS A 107 8.79 14.65 -9.69
CA CYS A 107 9.47 13.68 -10.54
C CYS A 107 8.81 12.30 -10.48
N ILE A 108 7.50 12.20 -10.19
CA ILE A 108 6.81 10.90 -10.15
C ILE A 108 6.83 10.29 -11.56
N ASP A 109 7.41 9.09 -11.69
CA ASP A 109 7.52 8.39 -12.97
C ASP A 109 6.38 7.37 -13.15
N ASP A 110 5.16 7.87 -13.24
CA ASP A 110 3.96 7.06 -13.47
C ASP A 110 3.90 6.50 -14.90
N LEU A 111 4.43 7.24 -15.88
CA LEU A 111 4.54 6.80 -17.26
C LEU A 111 5.50 5.63 -17.42
N GLY A 112 6.69 5.69 -16.82
CA GLY A 112 7.66 4.60 -16.81
C GLY A 112 7.14 3.38 -16.06
N ALA A 113 6.54 3.57 -14.88
CA ALA A 113 5.89 2.49 -14.13
C ALA A 113 4.79 1.79 -14.96
N ARG A 114 3.96 2.55 -15.68
CA ARG A 114 2.92 2.01 -16.55
C ARG A 114 3.50 1.27 -17.75
N ALA A 115 4.56 1.79 -18.37
CA ALA A 115 5.24 1.15 -19.50
C ALA A 115 5.90 -0.18 -19.08
N LEU A 116 6.39 -0.27 -17.84
CA LEU A 116 6.89 -1.50 -17.22
C LEU A 116 5.79 -2.54 -16.93
N GLY A 117 4.52 -2.13 -16.95
CA GLY A 117 3.39 -2.99 -16.59
C GLY A 117 3.19 -3.12 -15.08
N ALA A 118 3.69 -2.18 -14.27
CA ALA A 118 3.47 -2.19 -12.84
C ALA A 118 2.00 -1.87 -12.50
N ASP A 119 1.40 -2.67 -11.61
CA ASP A 119 0.06 -2.48 -11.07
C ASP A 119 0.02 -1.37 -10.01
N LEU A 120 1.17 -1.12 -9.36
CA LEU A 120 1.32 -0.13 -8.31
C LEU A 120 2.71 0.51 -8.36
N LEU A 121 2.74 1.85 -8.36
CA LEU A 121 3.93 2.63 -8.11
C LEU A 121 3.95 3.07 -6.64
N VAL A 122 5.03 2.76 -5.93
CA VAL A 122 5.30 3.24 -4.57
C VAL A 122 6.43 4.25 -4.66
N HIS A 123 6.11 5.52 -4.44
CA HIS A 123 7.06 6.62 -4.43
C HIS A 123 7.38 6.99 -2.98
N TYR A 124 8.67 6.91 -2.64
CA TYR A 124 9.21 7.23 -1.31
C TYR A 124 9.73 8.66 -1.22
#